data_AF-Q17QW8-F1
#
_entry.id   AF-Q17QW8-F1
#
_cell.length_a   1.000
_cell.length_b   1.000
_cell.length_c   1.000
_cell.angle_alpha   90.00
_cell.angle_beta   90.00
_cell.angle_gamma   90.00
#
_symmetry.space_group_name_H-M   'P 1'
#
loop_
_entity.id
_entity.type
_entity.pdbx_description
1 polymer ?
#
loop_
_entity_poly.entity_id
_entity_poly.type
_entity_poly.pdbx_seq_one_letter_code
_entity_poly.pdbx_strand_id
1 'polypeptide(L)'
;MARKSAFPAGALWLWSILPCLLVLRAEVGQQPEESLYLWIDAHQARVLIGLEEDILIVSEGKMAPFTHDFRRAQQRMPAIPVNIHSMNFTWQAAGQAEYFYEFLSLRSLDKGIMADPTVNVPLLGTVPHKASVLCSPRCMNGGLCVTPGFCICPPGFYGVNCDKANCSATCFNGGTCFYPGKCICPPGLEGEQCETSKCPQPCRNGGKCIGKNKCKCSKGYQGDLCSKPVCKPGCGTHGTCHEPNKCQCREGWHGRHCNKRYGASLLHTLRPAGAQLRQHTPSVKKAEERQDPPESNYIW
;
A
#
# COMPACT_ATOMS: atom_id res chain seq x y z
N MET A 1 -60.28 -5.59 -4.94
CA MET A 1 -58.95 -6.17 -4.63
C MET A 1 -57.95 -5.53 -5.59
N ALA A 2 -57.36 -4.38 -5.26
CA ALA A 2 -56.16 -4.23 -4.45
C ALA A 2 -54.94 -4.99 -5.03
N ARG A 3 -54.05 -4.24 -5.68
CA ARG A 3 -52.60 -4.33 -5.42
C ARG A 3 -52.03 -2.92 -5.37
N LYS A 4 -51.75 -2.49 -4.14
CA LYS A 4 -51.02 -1.26 -3.80
C LYS A 4 -49.52 -1.48 -3.98
N SER A 5 -48.84 -0.39 -4.33
CA SER A 5 -47.53 0.07 -3.85
C SER A 5 -46.27 -0.79 -4.05
N ALA A 6 -45.36 -0.25 -4.88
CA ALA A 6 -43.93 -0.23 -4.59
C ALA A 6 -43.25 0.91 -5.39
N PHE A 7 -43.31 2.13 -4.87
CA PHE A 7 -42.28 3.14 -5.13
C PHE A 7 -41.33 3.09 -3.92
N PRO A 8 -40.02 2.88 -4.08
CA PRO A 8 -39.03 3.39 -3.15
C PRO A 8 -38.39 4.62 -3.79
N ALA A 9 -38.75 5.84 -3.39
CA ALA A 9 -38.16 6.52 -2.24
C ALA A 9 -36.62 6.46 -2.24
N GLY A 10 -36.01 6.87 -3.35
CA GLY A 10 -34.56 7.05 -3.51
C GLY A 10 -34.24 8.50 -3.87
N ALA A 11 -34.70 9.44 -3.06
CA ALA A 11 -34.33 10.85 -3.14
C ALA A 11 -33.95 11.23 -1.72
N LEU A 12 -32.79 11.90 -1.51
CA LEU A 12 -32.39 12.66 -0.31
C LEU A 12 -30.87 12.69 -0.05
N TRP A 13 -30.02 12.96 -1.06
CA TRP A 13 -28.56 13.04 -0.85
C TRP A 13 -27.89 14.39 -1.13
N LEU A 14 -28.67 15.40 -1.54
CA LEU A 14 -28.20 16.80 -1.61
C LEU A 14 -28.88 17.74 -0.60
N TRP A 15 -29.78 17.20 0.23
CA TRP A 15 -30.69 18.05 1.04
C TRP A 15 -30.05 18.51 2.35
N SER A 16 -28.83 18.10 2.64
CA SER A 16 -28.13 18.48 3.87
C SER A 16 -26.93 19.37 3.62
N ILE A 17 -26.17 19.29 2.53
CA ILE A 17 -24.85 19.96 2.49
C ILE A 17 -24.94 21.47 2.19
N LEU A 18 -25.89 21.92 1.36
CA LEU A 18 -26.05 23.35 1.09
C LEU A 18 -26.85 24.15 2.16
N PRO A 19 -27.76 23.53 2.94
CA PRO A 19 -28.33 24.19 4.13
C PRO A 19 -27.71 23.73 5.45
N CYS A 20 -26.72 22.83 5.48
CA CYS A 20 -25.89 22.63 6.68
C CYS A 20 -25.01 23.85 6.83
N LEU A 21 -25.55 24.81 7.56
CA LEU A 21 -24.95 26.06 8.00
C LEU A 21 -23.44 25.93 8.20
N LEU A 22 -22.68 26.19 7.13
CA LEU A 22 -21.33 26.70 7.24
C LEU A 22 -21.50 28.11 7.79
N VAL A 23 -21.43 28.26 9.11
CA VAL A 23 -21.42 29.60 9.71
C VAL A 23 -20.02 30.15 9.51
N LEU A 24 -19.83 30.89 8.43
CA LEU A 24 -18.61 31.64 8.17
C LEU A 24 -18.65 32.93 8.97
N ARG A 25 -17.85 33.01 10.03
CA ARG A 25 -17.61 34.26 10.77
C ARG A 25 -16.26 34.82 10.36
N ALA A 26 -16.23 36.11 10.05
CA ALA A 26 -15.02 36.92 9.93
C ALA A 26 -14.84 37.71 11.24
N GLU A 27 -13.59 37.93 11.68
CA GLU A 27 -13.32 38.80 12.83
C GLU A 27 -13.65 40.28 12.51
N VAL A 28 -14.18 40.97 13.52
CA VAL A 28 -14.63 42.37 13.46
C VAL A 28 -13.41 43.30 13.46
N GLY A 29 -13.13 43.95 12.34
CA GLY A 29 -12.10 45.01 12.27
C GLY A 29 -11.76 45.54 10.88
N GLN A 30 -11.92 44.73 9.84
CA GLN A 30 -11.66 45.12 8.45
C GLN A 30 -12.91 44.87 7.59
N GLN A 31 -13.15 45.69 6.57
CA GLN A 31 -14.21 45.43 5.57
C GLN A 31 -14.17 43.96 5.13
N PRO A 32 -15.32 43.31 4.84
CA PRO A 32 -15.31 41.92 4.39
C PRO A 32 -14.47 41.87 3.12
N GLU A 33 -13.25 41.34 3.22
CA GLU A 33 -12.51 41.02 2.02
C GLU A 33 -13.38 40.04 1.25
N GLU A 34 -13.72 40.38 0.02
CA GLU A 34 -14.46 39.54 -0.91
C GLU A 34 -13.54 38.40 -1.37
N SER A 35 -13.07 37.57 -0.44
CA SER A 35 -11.93 36.69 -0.66
C SER A 35 -12.20 35.22 -0.36
N LEU A 36 -13.42 34.90 0.07
CA LEU A 36 -13.83 33.52 0.28
C LEU A 36 -14.35 32.88 -1.00
N TYR A 37 -13.83 31.70 -1.32
CA TYR A 37 -14.27 30.89 -2.45
C TYR A 37 -14.57 29.45 -2.01
N LEU A 38 -15.62 28.86 -2.59
CA LEU A 38 -16.01 27.44 -2.45
C LEU A 38 -16.54 26.95 -3.80
N TRP A 39 -15.99 25.84 -4.30
CA TRP A 39 -16.36 25.29 -5.61
C TRP A 39 -16.18 23.78 -5.67
N ILE A 40 -16.75 23.18 -6.71
CA ILE A 40 -16.46 21.80 -7.13
C ILE A 40 -15.55 21.91 -8.36
N ASP A 41 -14.40 21.23 -8.33
CA ASP A 41 -13.45 21.29 -9.43
C ASP A 41 -14.00 20.61 -10.71
N ALA A 42 -13.49 21.03 -11.86
CA ALA A 42 -13.89 20.54 -13.18
C ALA A 42 -13.83 19.00 -13.31
N HIS A 43 -12.86 18.34 -12.66
CA HIS A 43 -12.77 16.88 -12.71
C HIS A 43 -13.91 16.22 -11.93
N GLN A 44 -14.22 16.70 -10.72
CA GLN A 44 -15.35 16.23 -9.93
C GLN A 44 -16.69 16.54 -10.60
N ALA A 45 -16.83 17.73 -11.22
CA ALA A 45 -18.02 18.12 -11.98
C ALA A 45 -18.25 17.21 -13.20
N ARG A 46 -17.18 16.81 -13.89
CA ARG A 46 -17.25 15.89 -15.03
C ARG A 46 -17.80 14.53 -14.63
N VAL A 47 -17.38 14.01 -13.49
CA VAL A 47 -17.86 12.72 -12.97
C VAL A 47 -19.32 12.82 -12.50
N LEU A 48 -19.71 13.95 -11.91
CA LEU A 48 -21.04 14.12 -11.32
C LEU A 48 -22.14 14.42 -12.36
N ILE A 49 -21.87 15.35 -13.26
CA ILE A 49 -22.87 15.91 -14.19
C ILE A 49 -22.39 15.96 -15.65
N GLY A 50 -21.20 15.45 -15.96
CA GLY A 50 -20.65 15.48 -17.31
C GLY A 50 -20.14 16.85 -17.77
N LEU A 51 -20.03 17.82 -16.86
CA LEU A 51 -19.54 19.17 -17.14
C LEU A 51 -18.05 19.27 -16.79
N GLU A 52 -17.20 19.64 -17.74
CA GLU A 52 -15.75 19.80 -17.54
C GLU A 52 -15.37 21.26 -17.20
N GLU A 53 -16.09 21.84 -16.25
CA GLU A 53 -15.90 23.22 -15.76
C GLU A 53 -16.06 23.28 -14.24
N ASP A 54 -15.40 24.25 -13.59
CA ASP A 54 -15.55 24.48 -12.15
C ASP A 54 -16.96 24.98 -11.82
N ILE A 55 -17.60 24.35 -10.83
CA ILE A 55 -18.92 24.78 -10.33
C ILE A 55 -18.71 25.67 -9.10
N LEU A 56 -18.75 26.98 -9.30
CA LEU A 56 -18.63 27.96 -8.21
C LEU A 56 -19.90 27.97 -7.34
N ILE A 57 -19.74 27.78 -6.03
CA ILE A 57 -20.84 27.82 -5.05
C ILE A 57 -20.77 29.12 -4.23
N VAL A 58 -19.56 29.49 -3.79
CA VAL A 58 -19.26 30.78 -3.18
C VAL A 58 -18.15 31.43 -3.97
N SER A 59 -18.35 32.67 -4.38
CA SER A 59 -17.36 33.50 -5.03
C SER A 59 -17.34 34.83 -4.33
N GLU A 60 -16.16 35.29 -3.89
CA GLU A 60 -16.02 36.62 -3.29
C GLU A 60 -16.91 36.79 -2.03
N GLY A 61 -17.07 35.71 -1.25
CA GLY A 61 -17.96 35.67 -0.08
C GLY A 61 -19.46 35.70 -0.40
N LYS A 62 -19.84 35.70 -1.69
CA LYS A 62 -21.23 35.72 -2.15
C LYS A 62 -21.64 34.35 -2.68
N MET A 63 -22.83 33.93 -2.31
CA MET A 63 -23.43 32.69 -2.83
C MET A 63 -23.73 32.82 -4.33
N ALA A 64 -23.48 31.76 -5.09
CA ALA A 64 -23.72 31.75 -6.53
C ALA A 64 -25.22 31.96 -6.85
N PRO A 65 -25.58 32.66 -7.94
CA PRO A 65 -26.97 33.05 -8.21
C PRO A 65 -27.98 31.89 -8.24
N PHE A 66 -27.55 30.70 -8.67
CA PHE A 66 -28.41 29.53 -8.71
C PHE A 66 -28.85 29.06 -7.31
N THR A 67 -28.12 29.42 -6.26
CA THR A 67 -28.41 29.03 -4.88
C THR A 67 -29.41 29.95 -4.17
N HIS A 68 -29.70 31.14 -4.72
CA HIS A 68 -30.63 32.11 -4.12
C HIS A 68 -32.05 31.54 -3.98
N ASP A 69 -32.51 30.79 -4.98
CA ASP A 69 -33.72 29.98 -4.88
C ASP A 69 -33.34 28.52 -4.64
N PHE A 70 -32.94 28.25 -3.39
CA PHE A 70 -32.42 26.94 -3.02
C PHE A 70 -33.44 25.80 -3.28
N ARG A 71 -34.75 26.05 -3.15
CA ARG A 71 -35.76 25.03 -3.45
C ARG A 71 -35.74 24.67 -4.94
N ARG A 72 -35.67 25.66 -5.82
CA ARG A 72 -35.61 25.44 -7.25
C ARG A 72 -34.28 24.83 -7.69
N ALA A 73 -33.18 25.23 -7.07
CA ALA A 73 -31.88 24.60 -7.26
C ALA A 73 -31.92 23.11 -6.88
N GLN A 74 -32.52 22.80 -5.73
CA GLN A 74 -32.66 21.44 -5.22
C GLN A 74 -33.51 20.54 -6.13
N GLN A 75 -34.55 21.09 -6.78
CA GLN A 75 -35.36 20.34 -7.75
C GLN A 75 -34.60 19.98 -9.03
N ARG A 76 -33.56 20.74 -9.38
CA ARG A 76 -32.74 20.51 -10.57
C ARG A 76 -31.52 19.62 -10.29
N MET A 77 -31.22 19.37 -9.02
CA MET A 77 -30.10 18.54 -8.60
C MET A 77 -30.50 17.05 -8.60
N PRO A 78 -29.89 16.20 -9.44
CA PRO A 78 -30.18 14.77 -9.47
C PRO A 78 -29.67 14.09 -8.20
N ALA A 79 -30.19 12.88 -7.92
CA ALA A 79 -29.62 12.02 -6.88
C ALA A 79 -28.17 11.64 -7.25
N ILE A 80 -27.29 11.56 -6.26
CA ILE A 80 -25.90 11.13 -6.45
C ILE A 80 -25.92 9.68 -6.97
N PRO A 81 -25.34 9.41 -8.16
CA PRO A 81 -25.27 8.07 -8.72
C PRO A 81 -24.55 7.07 -7.79
N VAL A 82 -24.95 5.80 -7.82
CA VAL A 82 -24.39 4.74 -6.94
C VAL A 82 -22.90 4.47 -7.14
N ASN A 83 -22.34 4.87 -8.29
CA ASN A 83 -20.91 4.76 -8.60
C ASN A 83 -20.08 5.92 -8.01
N ILE A 84 -20.73 6.90 -7.36
CA ILE A 84 -20.07 8.02 -6.70
C ILE A 84 -20.22 7.82 -5.20
N HIS A 85 -19.11 7.50 -4.54
CA HIS A 85 -19.06 7.20 -3.11
C HIS A 85 -18.74 8.43 -2.25
N SER A 86 -18.18 9.47 -2.87
CA SER A 86 -17.74 10.71 -2.23
C SER A 86 -17.78 11.88 -3.22
N MET A 87 -17.70 13.10 -2.69
CA MET A 87 -17.74 14.31 -3.49
C MET A 87 -16.74 15.33 -2.95
N ASN A 88 -15.86 15.81 -3.82
CA ASN A 88 -14.85 16.79 -3.46
C ASN A 88 -15.38 18.21 -3.55
N PHE A 89 -15.08 18.99 -2.52
CA PHE A 89 -15.29 20.43 -2.47
C PHE A 89 -13.95 21.09 -2.23
N THR A 90 -13.69 22.17 -2.96
CA THR A 90 -12.48 22.99 -2.80
C THR A 90 -12.88 24.35 -2.24
N TRP A 91 -12.16 24.83 -1.25
CA TRP A 91 -12.38 26.14 -0.65
C TRP A 91 -11.06 26.87 -0.40
N GLN A 92 -11.10 28.20 -0.33
CA GLN A 92 -9.96 28.99 0.11
C GLN A 92 -10.37 30.39 0.59
N ALA A 93 -9.55 30.96 1.46
CA ALA A 93 -9.51 32.38 1.77
C ALA A 93 -8.37 33.02 0.95
N ALA A 94 -8.69 33.72 -0.13
CA ALA A 94 -7.70 34.32 -1.02
C ALA A 94 -7.04 35.58 -0.44
N GLY A 95 -7.65 36.19 0.58
CA GLY A 95 -7.22 37.43 1.21
C GLY A 95 -6.37 37.20 2.46
N GLN A 96 -6.29 38.23 3.30
CA GLN A 96 -5.69 38.18 4.64
C GLN A 96 -6.73 37.91 5.74
N ALA A 97 -8.01 38.01 5.41
CA ALA A 97 -9.09 37.73 6.35
C ALA A 97 -9.16 36.24 6.73
N GLU A 98 -9.19 35.96 8.03
CA GLU A 98 -9.46 34.61 8.54
C GLU A 98 -10.96 34.32 8.53
N TYR A 99 -11.32 33.14 8.01
CA TYR A 99 -12.69 32.64 8.06
C TYR A 99 -12.73 31.36 8.89
N PHE A 100 -13.74 31.25 9.73
CA PHE A 100 -14.00 30.03 10.50
C PHE A 100 -15.17 29.27 9.91
N TYR A 101 -15.11 27.95 9.93
CA TYR A 101 -16.21 27.09 9.48
C TYR A 101 -16.63 26.15 10.61
N GLU A 102 -17.92 25.83 10.66
CA GLU A 102 -18.51 24.86 11.60
C GLU A 102 -19.54 24.00 10.86
N PHE A 103 -19.46 22.68 11.03
CA PHE A 103 -20.44 21.73 10.53
C PHE A 103 -21.50 21.43 11.61
N LEU A 104 -22.62 22.14 11.58
CA LEU A 104 -23.66 22.02 12.62
C LEU A 104 -24.39 20.67 12.61
N SER A 105 -24.52 20.01 11.46
CA SER A 105 -25.22 18.72 11.33
C SER A 105 -24.64 17.90 10.19
N LEU A 106 -24.34 16.63 10.46
CA LEU A 106 -24.02 15.63 9.43
C LEU A 106 -24.88 14.41 9.72
N ARG A 107 -26.12 14.43 9.21
CA ARG A 107 -27.13 13.42 9.51
C ARG A 107 -27.79 12.92 8.24
N SER A 108 -27.86 11.61 8.11
CA SER A 108 -28.70 10.96 7.10
C SER A 108 -30.16 11.02 7.54
N LEU A 109 -31.04 11.37 6.59
CA LEU A 109 -32.48 11.36 6.80
C LEU A 109 -33.08 9.96 6.72
N ASP A 110 -32.37 9.02 6.07
CA ASP A 110 -32.75 7.62 5.97
C ASP A 110 -31.56 6.72 6.33
N LYS A 111 -31.47 6.38 7.62
CA LYS A 111 -30.40 5.53 8.17
C LYS A 111 -30.50 4.07 7.74
N GLY A 112 -31.64 3.63 7.21
CA GLY A 112 -31.81 2.27 6.70
C GLY A 112 -31.15 2.08 5.33
N ILE A 113 -31.00 3.17 4.57
CA ILE A 113 -30.39 3.16 3.25
C ILE A 113 -28.93 3.59 3.33
N MET A 114 -28.62 4.63 4.12
CA MET A 114 -27.27 5.19 4.12
C MET A 114 -26.89 5.80 5.47
N ALA A 115 -25.66 5.54 5.89
CA ALA A 115 -25.09 6.04 7.14
C ALA A 115 -24.98 7.58 7.14
N ASP A 116 -24.75 8.14 8.32
CA ASP A 116 -24.49 9.58 8.45
C ASP A 116 -23.25 9.96 7.60
N PRO A 117 -23.31 11.06 6.84
CA PRO A 117 -22.20 11.48 5.99
C PRO A 117 -20.98 11.85 6.84
N THR A 118 -19.79 11.67 6.27
CA THR A 118 -18.53 11.98 6.94
C THR A 118 -17.77 13.06 6.17
N VAL A 119 -16.90 13.79 6.87
CA VAL A 119 -16.00 14.79 6.30
C VAL A 119 -14.57 14.44 6.69
N ASN A 120 -13.61 14.76 5.82
CA ASN A 120 -12.17 14.53 6.06
C ASN A 120 -11.46 15.72 6.73
N VAL A 121 -12.23 16.71 7.21
CA VAL A 121 -11.76 17.89 7.95
C VAL A 121 -12.42 17.92 9.34
N PRO A 122 -11.83 18.61 10.35
CA PRO A 122 -12.46 18.79 11.65
C PRO A 122 -13.85 19.43 11.53
N LEU A 123 -14.77 19.15 12.45
CA LEU A 123 -16.13 19.74 12.42
C LEU A 123 -16.14 21.26 12.67
N LEU A 124 -15.06 21.81 13.24
CA LEU A 124 -14.85 23.24 13.46
C LEU A 124 -13.38 23.55 13.10
N GLY A 125 -13.14 24.61 12.34
CA GLY A 125 -11.80 25.01 11.95
C GLY A 125 -11.74 26.34 11.21
N THR A 126 -10.59 26.64 10.61
CA THR A 126 -10.36 27.82 9.77
C THR A 126 -10.31 27.44 8.29
N VAL A 127 -10.89 28.25 7.42
CA VAL A 127 -10.77 28.10 5.97
C VAL A 127 -9.32 28.42 5.58
N PRO A 128 -8.64 27.53 4.83
CA PRO A 128 -7.24 27.73 4.52
C PRO A 128 -7.02 28.86 3.52
N HIS A 129 -5.93 29.60 3.68
CA HIS A 129 -5.48 30.54 2.66
C HIS A 129 -4.85 29.83 1.47
N LYS A 130 -4.88 30.45 0.29
CA LYS A 130 -4.12 29.95 -0.86
C LYS A 130 -2.63 29.92 -0.50
N ALA A 131 -2.01 28.74 -0.60
CA ALA A 131 -0.79 28.40 0.09
C ALA A 131 0.38 29.38 -0.11
N SER A 132 0.72 30.08 0.97
CA SER A 132 2.10 30.41 1.35
C SER A 132 2.33 30.11 2.83
N VAL A 133 1.61 29.12 3.36
CA VAL A 133 1.62 28.81 4.79
C VAL A 133 2.73 27.82 5.10
N LEU A 134 3.74 28.28 5.85
CA LEU A 134 4.78 27.43 6.41
C LEU A 134 4.16 26.54 7.51
N CYS A 135 4.01 25.24 7.25
CA CYS A 135 3.61 24.29 8.30
C CYS A 135 4.77 24.01 9.26
N SER A 136 4.55 24.31 10.54
CA SER A 136 5.42 23.89 11.64
C SER A 136 4.56 23.17 12.69
N PRO A 137 4.70 21.84 12.86
CA PRO A 137 5.61 20.94 12.15
C PRO A 137 5.22 20.71 10.68
N ARG A 138 6.23 20.40 9.84
CA ARG A 138 6.02 20.09 8.41
C ARG A 138 5.17 18.82 8.24
N CYS A 139 4.27 18.83 7.26
CA CYS A 139 3.55 17.62 6.86
C CYS A 139 4.48 16.59 6.21
N MET A 140 4.39 15.34 6.67
CA MET A 140 5.19 14.21 6.19
C MET A 140 4.39 13.37 5.18
N ASN A 141 5.08 12.44 4.52
CA ASN A 141 4.47 11.42 3.63
C ASN A 141 3.56 11.99 2.52
N GLY A 142 3.82 13.22 2.06
CA GLY A 142 3.01 13.89 1.04
C GLY A 142 1.75 14.59 1.58
N GLY A 143 1.64 14.77 2.90
CA GLY A 143 0.55 15.52 3.50
C GLY A 143 0.48 16.97 3.03
N LEU A 144 -0.74 17.45 2.78
CA LEU A 144 -1.00 18.82 2.36
C LEU A 144 -1.10 19.73 3.58
N CYS A 145 -0.25 20.76 3.61
CA CYS A 145 -0.35 21.83 4.59
C CYS A 145 -1.48 22.79 4.20
N VAL A 146 -2.49 22.94 5.06
CA VAL A 146 -3.61 23.86 4.80
C VAL A 146 -3.58 25.06 5.73
N THR A 147 -3.17 24.88 6.99
CA THR A 147 -2.94 25.97 7.96
C THR A 147 -1.72 25.64 8.83
N PRO A 148 -1.13 26.60 9.57
CA PRO A 148 0.05 26.32 10.39
C PRO A 148 -0.22 25.19 11.39
N GLY A 149 0.54 24.10 11.28
CA GLY A 149 0.44 22.95 12.19
C GLY A 149 -0.72 21.99 11.88
N PHE A 150 -1.46 22.19 10.79
CA PHE A 150 -2.54 21.30 10.37
C PHE A 150 -2.26 20.69 9.00
N CYS A 151 -2.17 19.35 8.98
CA CYS A 151 -1.88 18.57 7.80
C CYS A 151 -3.07 17.69 7.40
N ILE A 152 -3.46 17.77 6.13
CA ILE A 152 -4.35 16.77 5.53
C ILE A 152 -3.48 15.59 5.10
N CYS A 153 -3.72 14.43 5.71
CA CYS A 153 -2.91 13.24 5.46
C CYS A 153 -3.43 12.43 4.26
N PRO A 154 -2.52 11.88 3.44
CA PRO A 154 -2.91 11.00 2.36
C PRO A 154 -3.50 9.70 2.89
N PRO A 155 -4.26 8.95 2.06
CA PRO A 155 -4.87 7.69 2.45
C PRO A 155 -3.85 6.74 3.10
N GLY A 156 -4.21 6.22 4.27
CA GLY A 156 -3.35 5.32 5.04
C GLY A 156 -2.32 6.04 5.92
N PHE A 157 -2.33 7.36 6.02
CA PHE A 157 -1.52 8.12 7.00
C PHE A 157 -2.41 8.92 7.96
N TYR A 158 -1.91 9.15 9.17
CA TYR A 158 -2.57 9.91 10.21
C TYR A 158 -1.55 10.53 11.17
N GLY A 159 -2.04 11.30 12.15
CA GLY A 159 -1.20 12.07 13.07
C GLY A 159 -1.12 13.53 12.69
N VAL A 160 -0.64 14.37 13.62
CA VAL A 160 -0.63 15.83 13.48
C VAL A 160 0.18 16.33 12.28
N ASN A 161 1.19 15.57 11.87
CA ASN A 161 2.05 15.85 10.73
C ASN A 161 2.12 14.66 9.75
N CYS A 162 1.12 13.77 9.77
CA CYS A 162 1.04 12.60 8.88
C CYS A 162 2.23 11.62 9.01
N ASP A 163 2.84 11.55 10.19
CA ASP A 163 3.98 10.70 10.51
C ASP A 163 3.60 9.24 10.78
N LYS A 164 2.35 8.97 11.14
CA LYS A 164 1.88 7.63 11.47
C LYS A 164 1.21 6.98 10.27
N ALA A 165 1.56 5.73 9.99
CA ALA A 165 0.93 4.92 8.96
C ALA A 165 -0.19 4.06 9.58
N ASN A 166 -1.34 4.00 8.91
CA ASN A 166 -2.38 3.02 9.18
C ASN A 166 -1.97 1.68 8.55
N CYS A 167 -1.49 0.79 9.40
CA CYS A 167 -0.97 -0.50 8.98
C CYS A 167 -2.10 -1.53 9.07
N SER A 168 -2.82 -1.72 7.95
CA SER A 168 -3.76 -2.83 7.81
C SER A 168 -3.04 -4.18 7.74
N ALA A 169 -1.81 -4.20 7.22
CA ALA A 169 -0.94 -5.36 7.19
C ALA A 169 -0.21 -5.54 8.53
N THR A 170 -0.31 -6.74 9.12
CA THR A 170 0.48 -7.11 10.30
C THR A 170 1.90 -7.43 9.86
N CYS A 171 2.89 -6.66 10.30
CA CYS A 171 4.29 -7.02 10.13
C CYS A 171 4.64 -8.15 11.12
N PHE A 172 5.02 -9.32 10.61
CA PHE A 172 5.36 -10.49 11.42
C PHE A 172 6.77 -10.39 12.00
N ASN A 173 7.06 -11.27 12.98
CA ASN A 173 8.40 -11.50 13.52
C ASN A 173 9.13 -10.23 14.04
N GLY A 174 8.37 -9.25 14.54
CA GLY A 174 8.92 -7.99 15.06
C GLY A 174 9.25 -6.95 13.98
N GLY A 175 8.71 -7.08 12.77
CA GLY A 175 8.79 -6.06 11.73
C GLY A 175 8.09 -4.75 12.15
N THR A 176 8.63 -3.63 11.69
CA THR A 176 8.09 -2.29 11.97
C THR A 176 7.40 -1.75 10.73
N CYS A 177 6.11 -1.43 10.83
CA CYS A 177 5.39 -0.80 9.73
C CYS A 177 5.74 0.68 9.62
N PHE A 178 6.01 1.16 8.41
CA PHE A 178 6.35 2.57 8.14
C PHE A 178 5.52 3.20 7.01
N TYR A 179 4.83 2.37 6.22
CA TYR A 179 3.95 2.79 5.14
C TYR A 179 2.81 1.77 5.06
N PRO A 180 1.58 2.14 4.67
CA PRO A 180 0.50 1.18 4.44
C PRO A 180 0.94 -0.01 3.59
N GLY A 181 0.93 -1.21 4.18
CA GLY A 181 1.33 -2.44 3.50
C GLY A 181 2.84 -2.67 3.37
N LYS A 182 3.71 -1.75 3.84
CA LYS A 182 5.18 -1.97 3.82
C LYS A 182 5.77 -2.07 5.22
N CYS A 183 6.58 -3.10 5.40
CA CYS A 183 7.27 -3.40 6.64
C CYS A 183 8.80 -3.24 6.50
N ILE A 184 9.43 -2.68 7.53
CA ILE A 184 10.87 -2.79 7.76
C ILE A 184 11.12 -4.10 8.50
N CYS A 185 11.85 -5.01 7.87
CA CYS A 185 12.13 -6.33 8.43
C CYS A 185 13.42 -6.35 9.24
N PRO A 186 13.43 -7.06 10.40
CA PRO A 186 14.65 -7.30 11.15
C PRO A 186 15.69 -8.08 10.32
N PRO A 187 16.99 -7.97 10.66
CA PRO A 187 18.05 -8.68 9.93
C PRO A 187 17.80 -10.18 9.81
N GLY A 188 17.87 -10.69 8.58
CA GLY A 188 17.63 -12.12 8.29
C GLY A 188 16.17 -12.47 8.00
N LEU A 189 15.30 -11.47 7.83
CA LEU A 189 13.92 -11.62 7.37
C LEU A 189 13.71 -10.78 6.09
N GLU A 190 12.78 -11.22 5.23
CA GLU A 190 12.36 -10.58 3.99
C GLU A 190 10.90 -10.92 3.68
N GLY A 191 10.35 -10.30 2.64
CA GLY A 191 8.92 -10.36 2.30
C GLY A 191 8.17 -9.09 2.70
N GLU A 192 6.98 -8.88 2.12
CA GLU A 192 6.17 -7.67 2.34
C GLU A 192 5.75 -7.51 3.81
N GLN A 193 5.61 -8.63 4.53
CA GLN A 193 5.20 -8.69 5.93
C GLN A 193 6.28 -9.32 6.84
N CYS A 194 7.52 -9.44 6.36
CA CYS A 194 8.63 -10.06 7.11
C CYS A 194 8.39 -11.54 7.47
N GLU A 195 7.70 -12.25 6.59
CA GLU A 195 7.29 -13.64 6.74
C GLU A 195 8.38 -14.65 6.32
N THR A 196 9.33 -14.22 5.49
CA THR A 196 10.35 -15.11 4.91
C THR A 196 11.68 -14.95 5.63
N SER A 197 12.33 -16.05 6.01
CA SER A 197 13.68 -16.02 6.57
C SER A 197 14.74 -16.01 5.47
N LYS A 198 15.60 -14.98 5.48
CA LYS A 198 16.76 -14.86 4.60
C LYS A 198 18.01 -15.35 5.32
N CYS A 199 18.60 -16.44 4.83
CA CYS A 199 19.87 -16.95 5.36
C CYS A 199 21.04 -16.17 4.71
N PRO A 200 22.02 -15.68 5.49
CA PRO A 200 23.23 -15.08 4.94
C PRO A 200 24.00 -16.04 4.00
N GLN A 201 23.99 -17.33 4.32
CA GLN A 201 24.44 -18.38 3.42
C GLN A 201 23.24 -19.23 2.95
N PRO A 202 23.06 -19.42 1.63
CA PRO A 202 21.91 -20.14 1.12
C PRO A 202 21.96 -21.62 1.51
N CYS A 203 20.78 -22.17 1.84
CA CYS A 203 20.60 -23.59 2.06
C CYS A 203 20.84 -24.36 0.75
N ARG A 204 21.66 -25.42 0.79
CA ARG A 204 21.95 -26.26 -0.37
C ARG A 204 20.95 -27.40 -0.48
N ASN A 205 20.97 -28.08 -1.64
CA ASN A 205 20.25 -29.34 -1.87
C ASN A 205 18.74 -29.26 -1.54
N GLY A 206 18.12 -28.13 -1.86
CA GLY A 206 16.69 -27.88 -1.64
C GLY A 206 16.29 -27.66 -0.17
N GLY A 207 17.25 -27.37 0.72
CA GLY A 207 16.94 -27.00 2.10
C GLY A 207 16.17 -25.68 2.18
N LYS A 208 15.29 -25.55 3.19
CA LYS A 208 14.55 -24.30 3.47
C LYS A 208 15.19 -23.54 4.61
N CYS A 209 15.41 -22.25 4.44
CA CYS A 209 15.92 -21.39 5.51
C CYS A 209 14.88 -21.29 6.63
N ILE A 210 15.32 -21.47 7.87
CA ILE A 210 14.47 -21.34 9.07
C ILE A 210 15.08 -20.39 10.11
N GLY A 211 16.16 -19.69 9.75
CA GLY A 211 16.83 -18.74 10.62
C GLY A 211 18.29 -18.51 10.21
N LYS A 212 19.01 -17.67 10.96
CA LYS A 212 20.40 -17.29 10.64
C LYS A 212 21.31 -18.53 10.57
N ASN A 213 21.77 -18.87 9.36
CA ASN A 213 22.59 -20.05 9.06
C ASN A 213 21.97 -21.38 9.53
N LYS A 214 20.64 -21.45 9.64
CA LYS A 214 19.93 -22.69 10.00
C LYS A 214 18.99 -23.08 8.89
N CYS A 215 19.23 -24.24 8.31
CA CYS A 215 18.44 -24.80 7.24
C CYS A 215 17.68 -26.05 7.69
N LYS A 216 16.40 -26.12 7.34
CA LYS A 216 15.63 -27.36 7.37
C LYS A 216 15.97 -28.17 6.12
N CYS A 217 16.69 -29.27 6.30
CA CYS A 217 17.19 -30.07 5.19
C CYS A 217 16.15 -30.99 4.57
N SER A 218 16.25 -31.13 3.25
CA SER A 218 15.54 -32.16 2.50
C SER A 218 16.05 -33.55 2.86
N LYS A 219 15.20 -34.56 2.62
CA LYS A 219 15.49 -35.95 2.96
C LYS A 219 16.83 -36.39 2.33
N GLY A 220 17.72 -36.95 3.15
CA GLY A 220 19.03 -37.43 2.69
C GLY A 220 20.17 -36.42 2.80
N TYR A 221 19.93 -35.22 3.32
CA TYR A 221 20.97 -34.21 3.60
C TYR A 221 20.91 -33.73 5.06
N GLN A 222 22.05 -33.26 5.57
CA GLN A 222 22.19 -32.76 6.95
C GLN A 222 23.25 -31.65 7.05
N GLY A 223 23.40 -31.12 8.26
CA GLY A 223 24.27 -29.99 8.58
C GLY A 223 23.56 -28.65 8.41
N ASP A 224 24.18 -27.59 8.95
CA ASP A 224 23.55 -26.26 9.08
C ASP A 224 23.08 -25.65 7.75
N LEU A 225 23.76 -26.01 6.65
CA LEU A 225 23.46 -25.57 5.28
C LEU A 225 22.98 -26.69 4.36
N CYS A 226 22.68 -27.87 4.91
CA CYS A 226 22.24 -29.05 4.15
C CYS A 226 23.23 -29.50 3.06
N SER A 227 24.51 -29.22 3.28
CA SER A 227 25.59 -29.55 2.35
C SER A 227 26.11 -30.98 2.49
N LYS A 228 25.84 -31.66 3.61
CA LYS A 228 26.36 -33.01 3.87
C LYS A 228 25.32 -34.07 3.50
N PRO A 229 25.59 -34.96 2.54
CA PRO A 229 24.70 -36.07 2.24
C PRO A 229 24.71 -37.09 3.39
N VAL A 230 23.60 -37.80 3.55
CA VAL A 230 23.38 -38.82 4.57
C VAL A 230 23.31 -40.18 3.89
N CYS A 231 24.16 -41.10 4.32
CA CYS A 231 24.15 -42.50 3.90
C CYS A 231 23.75 -43.37 5.09
N LYS A 232 22.64 -44.11 4.97
CA LYS A 232 22.18 -45.07 5.98
C LYS A 232 21.92 -46.44 5.33
N PRO A 233 22.68 -47.50 5.66
CA PRO A 233 23.86 -47.51 6.52
C PRO A 233 25.06 -46.78 5.90
N GLY A 234 26.01 -46.35 6.74
CA GLY A 234 27.17 -45.56 6.31
C GLY A 234 28.09 -46.29 5.30
N CYS A 235 29.03 -45.55 4.71
CA CYS A 235 29.94 -46.05 3.67
C CYS A 235 31.16 -46.84 4.21
N GLY A 236 31.04 -47.43 5.39
CA GLY A 236 32.15 -48.09 6.07
C GLY A 236 33.34 -47.16 6.36
N THR A 237 34.50 -47.74 6.69
CA THR A 237 35.76 -47.02 6.93
C THR A 237 36.51 -46.67 5.64
N HIS A 238 36.13 -47.27 4.52
CA HIS A 238 36.83 -47.17 3.23
C HIS A 238 36.00 -46.49 2.14
N GLY A 239 34.96 -45.75 2.51
CA GLY A 239 34.17 -44.96 1.57
C GLY A 239 33.70 -43.63 2.16
N THR A 240 33.38 -42.70 1.27
CA THR A 240 32.78 -41.40 1.61
C THR A 240 31.38 -41.30 1.02
N CYS A 241 30.46 -40.66 1.75
CA CYS A 241 29.13 -40.37 1.25
C CYS A 241 29.20 -39.12 0.37
N HIS A 242 29.02 -39.26 -0.95
CA HIS A 242 29.08 -38.13 -1.88
C HIS A 242 27.68 -37.65 -2.31
N GLU A 243 26.70 -38.55 -2.27
CA GLU A 243 25.28 -38.29 -2.51
C GLU A 243 24.43 -39.12 -1.54
N PRO A 244 23.15 -38.78 -1.32
CA PRO A 244 22.27 -39.53 -0.42
C PRO A 244 22.28 -41.04 -0.75
N ASN A 245 22.70 -41.85 0.23
CA ASN A 245 22.86 -43.30 0.12
C ASN A 245 23.78 -43.80 -1.01
N LYS A 246 24.67 -42.97 -1.55
CA LYS A 246 25.68 -43.38 -2.53
C LYS A 246 27.09 -43.19 -1.97
N CYS A 247 27.81 -44.30 -1.90
CA CYS A 247 29.16 -44.36 -1.38
C CYS A 247 30.17 -44.31 -2.51
N GLN A 248 31.18 -43.47 -2.37
CA GLN A 248 32.38 -43.49 -3.19
C GLN A 248 33.47 -44.25 -2.43
N CYS A 249 33.90 -45.40 -2.96
CA CYS A 249 34.89 -46.25 -2.31
C CYS A 249 36.31 -45.79 -2.63
N ARG A 250 37.21 -45.97 -1.65
CA ARG A 250 38.66 -45.81 -1.85
C ARG A 250 39.19 -46.93 -2.74
N GLU A 251 40.33 -46.70 -3.37
CA GLU A 251 40.99 -47.69 -4.23
C GLU A 251 41.18 -49.03 -3.50
N GLY A 252 40.92 -50.13 -4.21
CA GLY A 252 40.97 -51.48 -3.64
C GLY A 252 39.72 -51.91 -2.87
N TRP A 253 38.71 -51.04 -2.72
CA TRP A 253 37.45 -51.33 -2.04
C TRP A 253 36.23 -51.16 -2.95
N HIS A 254 35.19 -51.96 -2.72
CA HIS A 254 33.95 -51.94 -3.50
C HIS A 254 32.72 -52.39 -2.69
N GLY A 255 31.57 -52.40 -3.37
CA GLY A 255 30.27 -52.71 -2.78
C GLY A 255 29.52 -51.47 -2.32
N ARG A 256 28.21 -51.62 -2.05
CA ARG A 256 27.30 -50.51 -1.72
C ARG A 256 27.73 -49.68 -0.51
N HIS A 257 28.48 -50.29 0.41
CA HIS A 257 28.96 -49.66 1.64
C HIS A 257 30.49 -49.71 1.78
N CYS A 258 31.22 -49.94 0.67
CA CYS A 258 32.69 -49.95 0.62
C CYS A 258 33.35 -50.84 1.69
N ASN A 259 32.71 -51.97 2.01
CA ASN A 259 33.16 -52.91 3.03
C ASN A 259 33.75 -54.21 2.45
N LYS A 260 33.92 -54.28 1.13
CA LYS A 260 34.53 -55.43 0.43
C LYS A 260 35.83 -55.00 -0.24
N ARG A 261 36.89 -55.81 -0.13
CA ARG A 261 38.13 -55.61 -0.89
C ARG A 261 38.06 -56.36 -2.22
N TYR A 262 38.66 -55.78 -3.26
CA TYR A 262 38.99 -56.55 -4.45
C TYR A 262 40.03 -57.61 -4.05
N GLY A 263 39.78 -58.87 -4.41
CA GLY A 263 40.71 -59.98 -4.16
C GLY A 263 42.07 -59.68 -4.78
N ALA A 264 43.15 -60.05 -4.08
CA ALA A 264 44.54 -59.78 -4.44
C ALA A 264 45.04 -60.60 -5.65
N SER A 265 44.32 -60.61 -6.78
CA SER A 265 44.75 -61.33 -7.98
C SER A 265 44.40 -60.67 -9.32
N LEU A 266 44.06 -59.38 -9.36
CA LEU A 266 43.93 -58.60 -10.60
C LEU A 266 44.49 -57.17 -10.42
N LEU A 267 45.69 -57.06 -9.85
CA LEU A 267 46.54 -55.89 -10.08
C LEU A 267 47.28 -56.14 -11.38
N HIS A 268 46.66 -55.76 -12.49
CA HIS A 268 47.25 -55.19 -13.71
C HIS A 268 46.25 -55.37 -14.85
N THR A 269 45.56 -54.28 -15.18
CA THR A 269 45.05 -53.84 -16.49
C THR A 269 43.65 -53.28 -16.35
N LEU A 270 43.57 -51.94 -16.32
CA LEU A 270 42.73 -51.13 -17.20
C LEU A 270 42.86 -49.68 -16.76
N ARG A 271 43.82 -49.00 -17.38
CA ARG A 271 43.80 -47.56 -17.58
C ARG A 271 42.79 -47.29 -18.71
N PRO A 272 41.91 -46.29 -18.58
CA PRO A 272 41.64 -45.42 -19.73
C PRO A 272 41.90 -43.97 -19.32
N ALA A 273 42.82 -43.28 -20.01
CA ALA A 273 42.57 -42.55 -21.25
C ALA A 273 41.73 -41.30 -20.99
N GLY A 274 42.36 -40.14 -21.15
CA GLY A 274 41.75 -38.84 -20.93
C GLY A 274 40.66 -38.52 -21.94
N ALA A 275 39.76 -37.62 -21.54
CA ALA A 275 38.91 -36.87 -22.44
C ALA A 275 38.73 -35.45 -21.87
N GLN A 276 39.48 -34.54 -22.48
CA GLN A 276 39.18 -33.13 -22.79
C GLN A 276 38.36 -32.29 -21.80
N LEU A 277 39.01 -31.21 -21.32
CA LEU A 277 38.35 -29.96 -20.97
C LEU A 277 37.37 -29.54 -22.09
N ARG A 278 36.11 -29.29 -21.72
CA ARG A 278 35.28 -28.30 -22.40
C ARG A 278 34.91 -27.22 -21.40
N GLN A 279 35.55 -26.08 -21.58
CA GLN A 279 35.15 -24.80 -20.98
C GLN A 279 33.81 -24.41 -21.61
N HIS A 280 32.78 -24.26 -20.78
CA HIS A 280 31.57 -23.55 -21.16
C HIS A 280 31.66 -22.12 -20.60
N THR A 281 31.99 -21.18 -21.48
CA THR A 281 31.79 -19.74 -21.28
C THR A 281 30.29 -19.41 -21.35
N PRO A 282 29.73 -18.64 -20.41
CA PRO A 282 28.38 -18.09 -20.52
C PRO A 282 28.37 -16.89 -21.47
N SER A 283 27.35 -16.84 -22.33
CA SER A 283 27.10 -15.75 -23.27
C SER A 283 26.50 -14.55 -22.52
N VAL A 284 27.17 -13.41 -22.61
CA VAL A 284 26.68 -12.11 -22.15
C VAL A 284 25.54 -11.67 -23.08
N LYS A 285 24.33 -11.50 -22.52
CA LYS A 285 23.25 -10.77 -23.19
C LYS A 285 22.89 -9.52 -22.39
N LYS A 286 22.83 -8.46 -23.17
CA LYS A 286 22.84 -7.04 -22.87
C LYS A 286 21.53 -6.60 -22.21
N ALA A 287 21.65 -5.70 -21.24
CA ALA A 287 20.55 -4.93 -20.68
C ALA A 287 19.97 -3.99 -21.75
N GLU A 288 18.64 -3.92 -21.81
CA GLU A 288 17.95 -2.81 -22.46
C GLU A 288 16.84 -2.33 -21.53
N GLU A 289 16.93 -1.06 -21.20
CA GLU A 289 16.13 -0.23 -20.32
C GLU A 289 14.97 0.36 -21.12
N ARG A 290 13.72 0.29 -20.63
CA ARG A 290 12.68 1.25 -21.01
C ARG A 290 11.51 1.33 -20.00
N GLN A 291 11.61 2.36 -19.16
CA GLN A 291 10.58 3.34 -18.76
C GLN A 291 9.13 2.90 -18.56
N ASP A 292 8.70 2.93 -17.29
CA ASP A 292 7.32 3.02 -16.84
C ASP A 292 6.75 4.46 -16.99
N PRO A 293 5.50 4.64 -17.46
CA PRO A 293 4.80 5.91 -17.42
C PRO A 293 4.13 6.20 -16.05
N PRO A 294 3.74 7.46 -15.78
CA PRO A 294 3.66 8.02 -14.44
C PRO A 294 2.36 7.72 -13.67
N GLU A 295 2.50 7.88 -12.36
CA GLU A 295 1.52 7.76 -11.29
C GLU A 295 0.23 8.57 -11.52
N SER A 296 -0.92 7.91 -11.36
CA SER A 296 -2.22 8.57 -11.24
C SER A 296 -2.57 8.76 -9.76
N ASN A 297 -2.78 10.01 -9.36
CA ASN A 297 -3.26 10.37 -8.02
C ASN A 297 -4.74 9.96 -7.85
N TYR A 298 -5.07 9.28 -6.75
CA TYR A 298 -6.44 8.96 -6.34
C TYR A 298 -6.77 9.64 -5.00
N ILE A 299 -7.99 10.17 -4.85
CA ILE A 299 -8.57 10.67 -3.60
C ILE A 299 -9.92 9.95 -3.37
N TRP A 300 -10.19 9.58 -2.11
CA TRP A 300 -11.37 8.86 -1.61
C TRP A 300 -12.49 9.78 -1.19
#